data_AF-T0ZCN8-F1
#
_entry.id   AF-T0ZCN8-F1
#
_cell.length_a   1.000
_cell.length_b   1.000
_cell.length_c   1.000
_cell.angle_alpha   90.00
_cell.angle_beta   90.00
_cell.angle_gamma   90.00
#
_symmetry.space_group_name_H-M   'P 1'
#
loop_
_entity.id
_entity.type
_entity.pdbx_description
1 polymer ?
#
loop_
_entity_poly.entity_id
_entity_poly.type
_entity_poly.pdbx_seq_one_letter_code
_entity_poly.pdbx_strand_id
1 'polypeptide(L)'
;DREYRMAENEVTCLRLAKACGLPVPDVELVEVNGTAILAIRRYDRDETSTPTTRRHQEDGCQATGTPPMQKYEHLGGPSLKDLALVLRDHGDVGAMRELLQRVVFNVAIGNADAHAKNFSFLHDANGSSITLAPVYDVISTISLGRRPGAAGAMVEASTRMGQRVNGRENILDVTRGDIVSEVTRWGLRRNVAEEC
;
A
#
# COMPACT_ATOMS: atom_id res chain seq x y z
N ASP A 1 -4.65 19.83 -19.35
CA ASP A 1 -5.48 19.15 -18.34
C ASP A 1 -5.23 17.65 -18.37
N ARG A 2 -4.93 17.04 -17.23
CA ARG A 2 -4.82 15.57 -17.12
C ARG A 2 -6.22 14.99 -16.90
N GLU A 3 -6.56 13.94 -17.62
CA GLU A 3 -7.80 13.19 -17.45
C GLU A 3 -7.75 12.29 -16.21
N TYR A 4 -8.90 12.09 -15.54
CA TYR A 4 -8.98 11.22 -14.36
C TYR A 4 -9.13 9.75 -14.77
N ARG A 5 -7.99 9.13 -15.10
CA ARG A 5 -7.91 7.74 -15.58
C ARG A 5 -7.41 6.80 -14.48
N MET A 6 -8.33 6.36 -13.62
CA MET A 6 -8.00 5.60 -12.41
C MET A 6 -7.46 4.19 -12.72
N ALA A 7 -8.12 3.43 -13.60
CA ALA A 7 -7.72 2.07 -13.93
C ALA A 7 -6.32 2.03 -14.58
N GLU A 8 -6.05 3.00 -15.46
CA GLU A 8 -4.77 3.14 -16.14
C GLU A 8 -3.66 3.62 -15.20
N ASN A 9 -3.98 4.50 -14.24
CA ASN A 9 -3.05 4.91 -13.20
C ASN A 9 -2.64 3.71 -12.34
N GLU A 10 -3.62 2.96 -11.83
CA GLU A 10 -3.38 1.83 -10.94
C GLU A 10 -2.63 0.69 -11.66
N VAL A 11 -3.02 0.31 -12.89
CA VAL A 11 -2.30 -0.74 -13.63
C VAL A 11 -0.86 -0.33 -13.94
N THR A 12 -0.60 0.96 -14.18
CA THR A 12 0.75 1.48 -14.39
C THR A 12 1.57 1.38 -13.10
N CYS A 13 0.99 1.77 -11.96
CA CYS A 13 1.64 1.68 -10.67
C CYS A 13 1.93 0.22 -10.26
N LEU A 14 0.98 -0.69 -10.46
CA LEU A 14 1.15 -2.13 -10.18
C LEU A 14 2.23 -2.75 -11.09
N ARG A 15 2.27 -2.41 -12.37
CA ARG A 15 3.34 -2.87 -13.28
C ARG A 15 4.70 -2.30 -12.89
N LEU A 16 4.77 -1.04 -12.45
CA LEU A 16 6.01 -0.43 -11.96
C LEU A 16 6.47 -1.10 -10.65
N ALA A 17 5.55 -1.36 -9.71
CA ALA A 17 5.85 -2.09 -8.47
C ALA A 17 6.46 -3.47 -8.78
N LYS A 18 5.87 -4.22 -9.72
CA LYS A 18 6.40 -5.50 -10.20
C LYS A 18 7.80 -5.36 -10.79
N ALA A 19 8.06 -4.33 -11.60
CA ALA A 19 9.37 -4.05 -12.17
C ALA A 19 10.42 -3.67 -11.10
N CYS A 20 10.00 -3.06 -10.00
CA CYS A 20 10.83 -2.78 -8.81
C CYS A 20 11.03 -4.00 -7.90
N GLY A 21 10.48 -5.16 -8.25
CA GLY A 21 10.62 -6.40 -7.48
C GLY A 21 9.63 -6.56 -6.33
N LEU A 22 8.62 -5.71 -6.21
CA LEU A 22 7.55 -5.90 -5.23
C LEU A 22 6.59 -7.02 -5.67
N PRO A 23 6.10 -7.86 -4.74
CA PRO A 23 5.07 -8.84 -5.04
C PRO A 23 3.79 -8.12 -5.48
N VAL A 24 3.27 -8.46 -6.65
CA VAL A 24 2.07 -7.85 -7.26
C VAL A 24 1.22 -8.99 -7.84
N PRO A 25 -0.11 -9.00 -7.63
CA PRO A 25 -0.98 -9.97 -8.28
C PRO A 25 -0.94 -9.83 -9.80
N ASP A 26 -1.40 -10.84 -10.53
CA ASP A 26 -1.59 -10.65 -11.96
C ASP A 26 -2.70 -9.63 -12.22
N VAL A 27 -2.42 -8.70 -13.15
CA VAL A 27 -3.28 -7.58 -13.48
C VAL A 27 -3.43 -7.43 -14.97
N GLU A 28 -4.65 -7.13 -15.40
CA GLU A 28 -4.99 -6.89 -16.80
C GLU A 28 -5.88 -5.66 -16.91
N LEU A 29 -5.55 -4.77 -17.86
CA LEU A 29 -6.42 -3.68 -18.23
C LEU A 29 -7.26 -4.14 -19.41
N VAL A 30 -8.57 -4.28 -19.21
CA VAL A 30 -9.53 -4.70 -20.23
C VAL A 30 -10.45 -3.53 -20.59
N GLU A 31 -10.91 -3.50 -21.84
CA GLU A 31 -11.91 -2.54 -22.26
C GLU A 31 -13.26 -3.23 -22.45
N VAL A 32 -14.31 -2.70 -21.81
CA VAL A 32 -15.67 -3.19 -21.94
C VAL A 32 -16.58 -2.02 -22.29
N ASN A 33 -17.19 -2.06 -23.47
CA ASN A 33 -18.07 -0.99 -23.98
C ASN A 33 -17.44 0.41 -23.89
N GLY A 34 -16.16 0.54 -24.26
CA GLY A 34 -15.41 1.81 -24.20
C GLY A 34 -15.02 2.26 -22.79
N THR A 35 -15.23 1.43 -21.76
CA THR A 35 -14.78 1.69 -20.39
C THR A 35 -13.57 0.84 -20.06
N ALA A 36 -12.48 1.48 -19.65
CA ALA A 36 -11.30 0.80 -19.13
C ALA A 36 -11.59 0.22 -17.73
N ILE A 37 -11.34 -1.07 -17.55
CA ILE A 37 -11.53 -1.81 -16.31
C ILE A 37 -10.21 -2.50 -15.95
N LEU A 38 -9.79 -2.36 -14.69
CA LEU A 38 -8.66 -3.10 -14.16
C LEU A 38 -9.14 -4.41 -13.53
N ALA A 39 -8.78 -5.54 -14.13
CA ALA A 39 -8.99 -6.87 -13.57
C ALA A 39 -7.74 -7.26 -12.76
N ILE A 40 -7.96 -7.64 -11.49
CA ILE A 40 -6.88 -8.03 -10.56
C ILE A 40 -7.15 -9.44 -10.06
N ARG A 41 -6.17 -10.33 -10.22
CA ARG A 41 -6.24 -11.69 -9.69
C ARG A 41 -6.10 -11.66 -8.17
N ARG A 42 -7.05 -12.30 -7.48
CA ARG A 42 -7.05 -12.35 -6.00
C ARG A 42 -5.90 -13.20 -5.47
N TYR A 43 -5.04 -12.59 -4.65
CA TYR A 43 -3.93 -13.29 -3.99
C TYR A 43 -4.36 -14.16 -2.80
N ASP A 44 -5.57 -13.96 -2.27
CA ASP A 44 -6.12 -14.72 -1.15
C ASP A 44 -6.89 -15.98 -1.60
N ARG A 45 -6.61 -16.44 -2.82
CA ARG A 45 -7.13 -17.67 -3.42
C ARG A 45 -5.97 -18.56 -3.83
N ASP A 46 -6.00 -19.81 -3.39
CA ASP A 46 -5.04 -20.81 -3.81
C ASP A 46 -5.69 -21.72 -4.86
N GLU A 47 -5.31 -21.50 -6.10
CA GLU A 47 -5.81 -22.22 -7.28
C GLU A 47 -4.98 -23.49 -7.58
N THR A 48 -3.96 -23.80 -6.77
CA THR A 48 -3.17 -25.03 -6.94
C THR A 48 -3.90 -26.28 -6.44
N SER A 49 -4.94 -26.09 -5.62
CA SER A 49 -5.84 -27.14 -5.14
C SER A 49 -7.16 -27.15 -5.91
N THR A 50 -7.80 -28.32 -6.00
CA THR A 50 -9.19 -28.45 -6.48
C THR A 50 -10.07 -29.03 -5.36
N PRO A 51 -11.07 -28.31 -4.85
CA PRO A 51 -11.46 -26.94 -5.23
C PRO A 51 -10.42 -25.89 -4.81
N THR A 52 -10.52 -24.68 -5.39
CA THR A 52 -9.74 -23.51 -4.97
C THR A 52 -9.94 -23.28 -3.47
N THR A 53 -8.85 -23.15 -2.73
CA THR A 53 -8.89 -22.86 -1.29
C THR A 53 -8.69 -21.37 -1.01
N ARG A 54 -9.03 -20.93 0.19
CA ARG A 54 -8.89 -19.53 0.62
C ARG A 54 -7.68 -19.41 1.55
N ARG A 55 -6.90 -18.35 1.38
CA ARG A 55 -5.86 -17.96 2.33
C ARG A 55 -6.45 -16.92 3.28
N HIS A 56 -6.21 -17.07 4.58
CA HIS A 56 -6.68 -16.10 5.56
C HIS A 56 -5.88 -14.81 5.42
N GLN A 57 -6.59 -13.67 5.44
CA GLN A 57 -5.98 -12.35 5.43
C GLN A 57 -6.70 -11.44 6.41
N GLU A 58 -5.98 -10.42 6.84
CA GLU A 58 -6.52 -9.26 7.54
C GLU A 58 -5.82 -7.98 7.06
N ASP A 59 -6.55 -6.88 6.98
CA ASP A 59 -5.95 -5.57 6.67
C ASP A 59 -5.34 -4.90 7.90
N GLY A 60 -4.56 -3.84 7.70
CA GLY A 60 -3.83 -3.17 8.76
C GLY A 60 -4.71 -2.58 9.86
N CYS A 61 -5.97 -2.24 9.57
CA CYS A 61 -6.92 -1.85 10.63
C CYS A 61 -7.38 -3.07 11.44
N GLN A 62 -7.65 -4.19 10.78
CA GLN A 62 -8.08 -5.42 11.47
C GLN A 62 -6.98 -5.95 12.40
N ALA A 63 -5.73 -6.03 11.91
CA ALA A 63 -4.58 -6.52 12.67
C ALA A 63 -4.29 -5.70 13.94
N THR A 64 -4.63 -4.40 13.92
CA THR A 64 -4.44 -3.50 15.07
C THR A 64 -5.72 -3.27 15.87
N GLY A 65 -6.82 -3.97 15.56
CA GLY A 65 -8.11 -3.80 16.22
C GLY A 65 -8.75 -2.42 16.02
N THR A 66 -8.40 -1.72 14.94
CA THR A 66 -8.84 -0.36 14.65
C THR A 66 -10.11 -0.35 13.79
N PRO A 67 -11.13 0.48 14.10
CA PRO A 67 -12.33 0.60 13.27
C PRO A 67 -12.02 1.09 11.84
N PRO A 68 -12.78 0.64 10.83
CA PRO A 68 -12.49 0.97 9.42
C PRO A 68 -12.58 2.46 9.09
N MET A 69 -13.35 3.23 9.85
CA MET A 69 -13.47 4.69 9.68
C MET A 69 -12.19 5.45 10.07
N GLN A 70 -11.33 4.82 10.86
CA GLN A 70 -10.04 5.36 11.29
C GLN A 70 -8.90 4.78 10.43
N LYS A 71 -9.12 4.50 9.15
CA LYS A 71 -8.07 3.92 8.28
C LYS A 71 -6.86 4.84 8.05
N TYR A 72 -7.07 6.16 8.16
CA TYR A 72 -6.04 7.16 8.00
C TYR A 72 -5.41 7.53 9.35
N GLU A 73 -4.08 7.68 9.39
CA GLU A 73 -3.35 8.01 10.63
C GLU A 73 -3.83 9.32 11.26
N HIS A 74 -4.14 10.33 10.45
CA HIS A 74 -4.65 11.62 10.94
C HIS A 74 -6.07 11.55 11.56
N LEU A 75 -6.78 10.42 11.38
CA LEU A 75 -8.07 10.14 12.01
C LEU A 75 -7.93 9.20 13.23
N GLY A 76 -6.71 8.97 13.71
CA GLY A 76 -6.42 8.03 14.80
C GLY A 76 -6.14 6.61 14.33
N GLY A 77 -5.90 6.41 13.03
CA GLY A 77 -5.55 5.12 12.46
C GLY A 77 -4.13 4.64 12.75
N PRO A 78 -3.82 3.39 12.39
CA PRO A 78 -2.49 2.82 12.56
C PRO A 78 -1.44 3.61 11.78
N SER A 79 -0.31 3.89 12.42
CA SER A 79 0.89 4.41 11.78
C SER A 79 1.70 3.30 11.11
N LEU A 80 2.69 3.67 10.29
CA LEU A 80 3.66 2.71 9.75
C LEU A 80 4.39 1.94 10.86
N LYS A 81 4.66 2.58 11.99
CA LYS A 81 5.29 1.93 13.15
C LYS A 81 4.39 0.83 13.73
N ASP A 82 3.08 1.04 13.78
CA ASP A 82 2.15 0.04 14.31
C ASP A 82 2.10 -1.19 13.40
N LEU A 83 2.07 -0.99 12.07
CA LEU A 83 2.17 -2.09 11.11
C LEU A 83 3.53 -2.81 11.20
N ALA A 84 4.62 -2.06 11.41
CA ALA A 84 5.94 -2.62 11.63
C ALA A 84 6.04 -3.44 12.92
N LEU A 85 5.31 -3.08 13.99
CA LEU A 85 5.25 -3.88 15.22
C LEU A 85 4.51 -5.20 14.99
N VAL A 86 3.39 -5.19 14.26
CA VAL A 86 2.69 -6.42 13.85
C VAL A 86 3.64 -7.36 13.09
N LEU A 87 4.39 -6.84 12.12
CA LEU A 87 5.37 -7.62 11.37
C LEU A 87 6.59 -8.04 12.19
N ARG A 88 6.97 -7.29 13.21
CA ARG A 88 8.07 -7.70 14.10
C ARG A 88 7.67 -8.90 14.95
N ASP A 89 6.44 -8.89 15.46
CA ASP A 89 5.96 -9.87 16.43
C ASP A 89 5.50 -11.17 15.75
N HIS A 90 5.00 -11.07 14.51
CA HIS A 90 4.39 -12.20 13.79
C HIS A 90 4.96 -12.44 12.38
N GLY A 91 5.72 -11.49 11.84
CA GLY A 91 6.17 -11.53 10.45
C GLY A 91 7.32 -12.49 10.19
N ASP A 92 7.44 -12.92 8.95
CA ASP A 92 8.56 -13.74 8.48
C ASP A 92 9.88 -12.95 8.34
N VAL A 93 10.94 -13.68 8.00
CA VAL A 93 12.25 -13.09 7.73
C VAL A 93 12.17 -12.27 6.43
N GLY A 94 12.03 -10.96 6.57
CA GLY A 94 12.03 -10.04 5.44
C GLY A 94 10.84 -9.09 5.41
N ALA A 95 9.75 -9.39 6.13
CA ALA A 95 8.55 -8.57 6.15
C ALA A 95 8.82 -7.08 6.45
N MET A 96 9.71 -6.80 7.41
CA MET A 96 10.11 -5.44 7.76
C MET A 96 10.84 -4.70 6.62
N ARG A 97 11.67 -5.42 5.85
CA ARG A 97 12.34 -4.88 4.67
C ARG A 97 11.33 -4.62 3.55
N GLU A 98 10.39 -5.54 3.35
CA GLU A 98 9.34 -5.36 2.36
C GLU A 98 8.43 -4.17 2.69
N LEU A 99 8.10 -3.95 3.98
CA LEU A 99 7.37 -2.75 4.40
C LEU A 99 8.15 -1.47 4.05
N LEU A 100 9.46 -1.44 4.30
CA LEU A 100 10.32 -0.32 3.90
C LEU A 100 10.29 -0.10 2.38
N GLN A 101 10.43 -1.17 1.57
CA GLN A 101 10.35 -1.07 0.12
C GLN A 101 9.01 -0.50 -0.35
N ARG A 102 7.89 -0.86 0.29
CA ARG A 102 6.57 -0.28 0.00
C ARG A 102 6.47 1.20 0.37
N VAL A 103 7.06 1.61 1.49
CA VAL A 103 7.13 3.04 1.87
C VAL A 103 7.93 3.84 0.85
N VAL A 104 9.11 3.35 0.47
CA VAL A 104 9.94 3.97 -0.57
C VAL A 104 9.17 4.06 -1.88
N PHE A 105 8.51 2.98 -2.29
CA PHE A 105 7.72 2.94 -3.51
C PHE A 105 6.56 3.94 -3.50
N ASN A 106 5.76 3.96 -2.43
CA ASN A 106 4.64 4.89 -2.29
C ASN A 106 5.11 6.36 -2.34
N VAL A 107 6.22 6.69 -1.67
CA VAL A 107 6.81 8.03 -1.75
C VAL A 107 7.27 8.35 -3.18
N ALA A 108 7.97 7.41 -3.84
CA ALA A 108 8.52 7.61 -5.18
C ALA A 108 7.44 7.83 -6.26
N ILE A 109 6.31 7.12 -6.18
CA ILE A 109 5.19 7.32 -7.11
C ILE A 109 4.24 8.46 -6.67
N GLY A 110 4.44 9.01 -5.48
CA GLY A 110 3.54 9.98 -4.87
C GLY A 110 2.15 9.42 -4.59
N ASN A 111 2.07 8.25 -3.95
CA ASN A 111 0.84 7.66 -3.44
C ASN A 111 0.48 8.22 -2.06
N ALA A 112 -0.26 9.33 -2.02
CA ALA A 112 -0.70 9.92 -0.76
C ALA A 112 -1.91 9.18 -0.13
N ASP A 113 -2.60 8.28 -0.84
CA ASP A 113 -3.78 7.59 -0.28
C ASP A 113 -3.41 6.28 0.43
N ALA A 114 -2.13 5.89 0.43
CA ALA A 114 -1.65 4.71 1.16
C ALA A 114 -1.99 4.79 2.65
N HIS A 115 -3.03 4.07 3.06
CA HIS A 115 -3.58 4.04 4.41
C HIS A 115 -3.57 2.61 4.98
N ALA A 116 -3.87 2.42 6.27
CA ALA A 116 -3.69 1.13 6.94
C ALA A 116 -4.41 -0.05 6.25
N LYS A 117 -5.57 0.17 5.63
CA LYS A 117 -6.31 -0.89 4.89
C LYS A 117 -5.65 -1.32 3.55
N ASN A 118 -4.63 -0.62 3.07
CA ASN A 118 -3.87 -1.01 1.86
C ASN A 118 -2.64 -1.88 2.19
N PHE A 119 -2.45 -2.19 3.47
CA PHE A 119 -1.46 -3.15 3.92
C PHE A 119 -2.22 -4.32 4.54
N SER A 120 -2.24 -5.46 3.85
CA SER A 120 -2.81 -6.69 4.39
C SER A 120 -1.71 -7.66 4.80
N PHE A 121 -2.04 -8.50 5.78
CA PHE A 121 -1.23 -9.59 6.26
C PHE A 121 -1.87 -10.92 5.86
N LEU A 122 -1.09 -11.78 5.20
CA LEU A 122 -1.49 -13.14 4.87
C LEU A 122 -0.98 -14.07 5.96
N HIS A 123 -1.87 -14.88 6.50
CA HIS A 123 -1.51 -15.91 7.47
C HIS A 123 -1.06 -17.17 6.73
N ASP A 124 -0.02 -17.81 7.24
CA ASP A 124 0.35 -19.15 6.79
C ASP A 124 -0.75 -20.19 7.15
N ALA A 125 -0.60 -21.41 6.62
CA ALA A 125 -1.64 -22.43 6.75
C ALA A 125 -1.93 -22.87 8.19
N ASN A 126 -0.97 -22.70 9.11
CA ASN A 126 -1.08 -23.06 10.52
C ASN A 126 -1.30 -21.85 11.45
N GLY A 127 -1.35 -20.63 10.92
CA GLY A 127 -1.51 -19.38 11.68
C GLY A 127 -0.32 -19.02 12.56
N SER A 128 0.87 -19.53 12.24
CA SER A 128 2.09 -19.36 13.04
C SER A 128 2.89 -18.11 12.65
N SER A 129 2.72 -17.62 11.43
CA SER A 129 3.41 -16.46 10.90
C SER A 129 2.56 -15.72 9.88
N ILE A 130 2.91 -14.45 9.66
CA ILE A 130 2.31 -13.62 8.63
C ILE A 130 3.35 -13.11 7.62
N THR A 131 2.90 -12.86 6.39
CA THR A 131 3.65 -12.10 5.39
C THR A 131 2.82 -10.91 4.92
N LEU A 132 3.45 -9.90 4.32
CA LEU A 132 2.67 -8.88 3.63
C LEU A 132 1.97 -9.49 2.40
N ALA A 133 0.69 -9.19 2.22
CA ALA A 133 -0.04 -9.54 1.02
C ALA A 133 0.51 -8.78 -0.19
N PRO A 134 0.56 -9.35 -1.41
CA PRO A 134 1.00 -8.64 -2.62
C PRO A 134 0.41 -7.23 -2.73
N VAL A 135 1.17 -6.25 -3.23
CA VAL A 135 0.74 -4.86 -3.36
C VAL A 135 -0.57 -4.77 -4.15
N TYR A 136 -1.54 -4.02 -3.62
CA TYR A 136 -2.84 -3.74 -4.21
C TYR A 136 -3.27 -2.30 -3.87
N ASP A 137 -4.21 -1.74 -4.62
CA ASP A 137 -4.77 -0.40 -4.38
C ASP A 137 -3.64 0.65 -4.25
N VAL A 138 -2.77 0.65 -5.27
CA VAL A 138 -1.58 1.50 -5.34
C VAL A 138 -1.72 2.45 -6.52
N ILE A 139 -1.79 3.75 -6.21
CA ILE A 139 -2.06 4.80 -7.19
C ILE A 139 -1.08 5.95 -7.01
N SER A 140 -0.72 6.61 -8.10
CA SER A 140 0.03 7.86 -8.04
C SER A 140 -0.97 9.00 -7.91
N THR A 141 -1.28 9.42 -6.69
CA THR A 141 -2.28 10.48 -6.44
C THR A 141 -1.83 11.80 -7.06
N ILE A 142 -0.53 12.10 -7.00
CA ILE A 142 0.04 13.34 -7.56
C ILE A 142 -0.05 13.43 -9.09
N SER A 143 -0.27 12.30 -9.79
CA SER A 143 -0.40 12.28 -11.25
C SER A 143 -1.85 12.25 -11.73
N LEU A 144 -2.81 12.01 -10.83
CA LEU A 144 -4.23 12.00 -11.17
C LEU A 144 -4.69 13.38 -11.63
N GLY A 145 -5.52 13.38 -12.68
CA GLY A 145 -6.22 14.55 -13.13
C GLY A 145 -7.19 15.13 -12.10
N ARG A 146 -7.72 16.31 -12.40
CA ARG A 146 -8.79 16.89 -11.58
C ARG A 146 -10.07 16.10 -11.79
N ARG A 147 -10.88 15.97 -10.75
CA ARG A 147 -12.22 15.37 -10.80
C ARG A 147 -13.28 16.29 -10.20
N PRO A 148 -14.56 16.16 -10.55
CA PRO A 148 -15.62 16.87 -9.84
C PRO A 148 -15.67 16.46 -8.36
N GLY A 149 -15.65 17.46 -7.47
CA GLY A 149 -15.90 17.30 -6.04
C GLY A 149 -17.39 17.25 -5.71
N ALA A 150 -17.73 17.00 -4.44
CA ALA A 150 -19.12 16.90 -3.98
C ALA A 150 -19.96 18.17 -4.25
N ALA A 151 -19.32 19.34 -4.25
CA ALA A 151 -19.93 20.63 -4.55
C ALA A 151 -19.80 21.04 -6.04
N GLY A 152 -19.42 20.13 -6.93
CA GLY A 152 -19.26 20.38 -8.37
C GLY A 152 -17.95 21.08 -8.78
N ALA A 153 -17.18 21.64 -7.84
CA ALA A 153 -15.87 22.21 -8.13
C ALA A 153 -14.85 21.12 -8.50
N MET A 154 -13.99 21.40 -9.48
CA MET A 154 -12.89 20.50 -9.83
C MET A 154 -11.85 20.47 -8.70
N VAL A 155 -11.56 19.29 -8.18
CA VAL A 155 -10.59 19.06 -7.10
C VAL A 155 -9.43 18.20 -7.59
N GLU A 156 -8.25 18.48 -7.06
CA GLU A 156 -7.06 17.65 -7.22
C GLU A 156 -7.04 16.55 -6.16
N ALA A 157 -6.32 15.46 -6.43
CA ALA A 157 -6.06 14.46 -5.41
C ALA A 157 -5.21 15.07 -4.29
N SER A 158 -5.51 14.67 -3.05
CA SER A 158 -4.77 15.13 -1.87
C SER A 158 -3.31 14.69 -1.96
N THR A 159 -2.40 15.55 -1.52
CA THR A 159 -1.00 15.20 -1.23
C THR A 159 -0.77 14.83 0.23
N ARG A 160 -1.81 14.98 1.08
CA ARG A 160 -1.78 14.56 2.48
C ARG A 160 -1.78 13.03 2.57
N MET A 161 -0.73 12.46 3.14
CA MET A 161 -0.50 11.03 3.24
C MET A 161 -1.47 10.35 4.20
N GLY A 162 -1.88 9.14 3.82
CA GLY A 162 -2.69 8.27 4.67
C GLY A 162 -1.91 7.68 5.86
N GLN A 163 -0.65 7.32 5.63
CA GLN A 163 0.33 7.04 6.68
C GLN A 163 1.53 7.98 6.57
N ARG A 164 1.94 8.57 7.69
CA ARG A 164 3.01 9.55 7.75
C ARG A 164 4.37 8.86 7.73
N VAL A 165 5.32 9.46 7.01
CA VAL A 165 6.74 9.07 7.09
C VAL A 165 7.44 10.08 8.00
N ASN A 166 7.92 9.64 9.16
CA ASN A 166 8.60 10.50 10.14
C ASN A 166 7.78 11.75 10.52
N GLY A 167 6.46 11.59 10.63
CA GLY A 167 5.53 12.66 10.98
C GLY A 167 5.19 13.63 9.85
N ARG A 168 5.80 13.51 8.66
CA ARG A 168 5.44 14.32 7.48
C ARG A 168 4.00 14.06 7.06
N GLU A 169 3.26 15.13 6.78
CA GLU A 169 1.87 15.03 6.30
C GLU A 169 1.78 15.05 4.79
N ASN A 170 2.59 15.87 4.12
CA ASN A 170 2.56 16.02 2.68
C ASN A 170 3.61 15.10 2.04
N ILE A 171 3.19 14.28 1.09
CA ILE A 171 4.08 13.33 0.41
C ILE A 171 5.24 14.01 -0.33
N LEU A 172 5.04 15.24 -0.79
CA LEU A 172 6.05 16.02 -1.51
C LEU A 172 7.18 16.53 -0.60
N ASP A 173 6.97 16.51 0.72
CA ASP A 173 7.95 16.98 1.71
C ASP A 173 8.82 15.84 2.26
N VAL A 174 8.57 14.59 1.85
CA VAL A 174 9.28 13.41 2.35
C VAL A 174 10.68 13.34 1.72
N THR A 175 11.71 13.29 2.56
CA THR A 175 13.09 13.11 2.13
C THR A 175 13.59 11.70 2.41
N ARG A 176 14.73 11.33 1.81
CA ARG A 176 15.46 10.10 2.19
C ARG A 176 15.77 10.07 3.70
N GLY A 177 16.11 11.22 4.29
CA GLY A 177 16.40 11.34 5.72
C GLY A 177 15.18 11.04 6.59
N ASP A 178 13.98 11.40 6.13
CA ASP A 178 12.72 11.06 6.81
C ASP A 178 12.46 9.55 6.75
N ILE A 179 12.64 8.91 5.60
CA ILE A 179 12.47 7.44 5.46
C ILE A 179 13.44 6.70 6.39
N VAL A 180 14.72 7.06 6.39
CA VAL A 180 15.72 6.45 7.29
C VAL A 180 15.34 6.66 8.75
N SER A 181 14.91 7.87 9.12
CA SER A 181 14.49 8.17 10.50
C SER A 181 13.26 7.37 10.91
N GLU A 182 12.27 7.23 10.02
CA GLU A 182 11.06 6.45 10.28
C GLU A 182 11.39 4.98 10.56
N VAL A 183 12.16 4.32 9.70
CA VAL A 183 12.43 2.89 9.85
C VAL A 183 13.35 2.54 11.01
N THR A 184 14.20 3.48 11.46
CA THR A 184 14.94 3.29 12.71
C THR A 184 14.03 3.23 13.94
N ARG A 185 12.87 3.92 13.92
CA ARG A 185 11.84 3.81 14.96
C ARG A 185 11.14 2.46 14.94
N TRP A 186 11.18 1.77 13.80
CA TRP A 186 10.75 0.38 13.65
C TRP A 186 11.82 -0.63 14.07
N GLY A 187 12.97 -0.20 14.58
CA GLY A 187 14.05 -1.09 15.03
C GLY A 187 14.94 -1.64 13.91
N LEU A 188 14.77 -1.20 12.66
CA LEU A 188 15.71 -1.53 11.58
C LEU A 188 17.01 -0.73 11.75
N ARG A 189 18.15 -1.38 11.44
CA ARG A 189 19.45 -0.71 11.43
C ARG A 189 19.51 0.29 10.27
N ARG A 190 20.18 1.41 10.50
CA ARG A 190 20.33 2.49 9.50
C ARG A 190 20.92 2.02 8.17
N ASN A 191 21.92 1.14 8.17
CA ASN A 191 22.52 0.64 6.93
C ASN A 191 21.51 -0.12 6.06
N VAL A 192 20.62 -0.91 6.68
CA VAL A 192 19.53 -1.60 5.97
C VAL A 192 18.56 -0.59 5.34
N ALA A 193 18.30 0.51 6.06
CA ALA A 193 17.46 1.60 5.57
C ALA A 193 18.08 2.36 4.38
N GLU A 194 19.41 2.44 4.32
CA GLU A 194 20.13 3.18 3.30
C GLU A 194 20.36 2.39 2.00
N GLU A 195 20.28 1.05 2.07
CA GLU A 195 20.46 0.11 0.95
C GLU A 195 19.18 -0.10 0.11
N CYS A 196 18.00 0.20 0.65
CA CYS A 196 16.71 0.14 -0.05
C CYS A 196 16.42 1.46 -0.79
#